data_AF-A0A5C6X7H2-F1
#
_entry.id   AF-A0A5C6X7H2-F1
#
_cell.length_a   1.000
_cell.length_b   1.000
_cell.length_c   1.000
_cell.angle_alpha   90.00
_cell.angle_beta   90.00
_cell.angle_gamma   90.00
#
_symmetry.space_group_name_H-M   'P 1'
#
loop_
_entity.id
_entity.type
_entity.pdbx_description
1 polymer ?
#
loop_
_entity_poly.entity_id
_entity_poly.type
_entity_poly.pdbx_seq_one_letter_code
_entity_poly.pdbx_strand_id
1 'polypeptide(L)'
;MRRARHWLVILGLGAMLTATGCEQVRGLIEGPATWQAHVVSVPARGEVERERLIPEVVAPGERVEAVYGSTQRLTLPDAQEVVLAAGASVVLGKTKTPTVEVLDGGVWVDATDAALTLSLGKKRALELEGRVKIARNKDIVELTLRAGQATVRTSEEERALARALPLRIEADGSLVELPPLHLDQIFAGQEREEPLGSQVRRLGELRTLHEGEVLEEPPVEHLKMEVRAGIHGPVAYTEVEETFANRGRGSLDATYTFALPPGAVLTRMAMKVGADNTWREARIETREEAKRTWEAARRLGLQQAQLDQGTTSRGELRLGSVPSDAQVSVRIGFYHRLEPSAGGYRYAYPMGIAQDPIDHVGFSLKFYDVPADSVQVSGYEAELKASAEPGEPAYAHVRMAREDFWSEGDFVVEVQHAERSEALSAQIFVEPRRPDDDAYMLLRVRPPLPLSVANDPDDVLLVFDSSYRSGEALLDVQRRLARAMLDEMEAPRRVAALSCAETCEVLGEGWTTAADGALRDALDALEQGGAQNTLETLRAVLEVARARAGEGRATPPMSVVYITDAHTSVGPLEVAIIVDELAPDFSALGVRLHVVDPGGAANRDAQRLLARTLGRG
;
A
#
# COMPACT_ATOMS: atom_id res chain seq x y z
N MET A 1 -60.18 42.73 46.10
CA MET A 1 -60.08 43.25 44.71
C MET A 1 -59.11 42.36 43.95
N ARG A 2 -59.63 41.32 43.29
CA ARG A 2 -59.81 41.12 41.83
C ARG A 2 -58.61 40.44 41.16
N ARG A 3 -58.82 39.13 40.95
CA ARG A 3 -58.01 38.13 40.22
C ARG A 3 -57.85 38.51 38.74
N ALA A 4 -56.64 38.34 38.19
CA ALA A 4 -56.40 38.32 36.76
C ALA A 4 -56.72 36.92 36.19
N ARG A 5 -57.50 36.90 35.11
CA ARG A 5 -58.01 35.70 34.43
C ARG A 5 -56.98 35.20 33.40
N HIS A 6 -56.72 33.90 33.43
CA HIS A 6 -56.05 33.18 32.36
C HIS A 6 -57.04 33.02 31.20
N TRP A 7 -56.60 33.34 29.98
CA TRP A 7 -57.32 32.97 28.76
C TRP A 7 -56.61 31.79 28.12
N LEU A 8 -57.25 30.63 28.24
CA LEU A 8 -56.93 29.42 27.50
C LEU A 8 -57.59 29.56 26.12
N VAL A 9 -56.80 29.77 25.07
CA VAL A 9 -57.31 29.73 23.69
C VAL A 9 -57.10 28.31 23.18
N ILE A 10 -58.18 27.51 23.22
CA ILE A 10 -58.25 26.23 22.52
C ILE A 10 -58.70 26.54 21.08
N LEU A 11 -57.75 26.50 20.13
CA LEU A 11 -58.08 26.43 18.72
C LEU A 11 -58.22 24.95 18.33
N GLY A 12 -59.48 24.50 18.25
CA GLY A 12 -59.81 23.27 17.56
C GLY A 12 -59.74 23.52 16.05
N LEU A 13 -58.79 22.87 15.38
CA LEU A 13 -58.74 22.77 13.93
C LEU A 13 -58.68 21.29 13.55
N GLY A 14 -59.88 20.73 13.37
CA GLY A 14 -60.07 19.51 12.59
C GLY A 14 -59.84 19.84 11.12
N ALA A 15 -58.60 19.70 10.67
CA ALA A 15 -58.25 19.57 9.27
C ALA A 15 -57.32 18.37 9.16
N MET A 16 -57.64 17.44 8.26
CA MET A 16 -56.72 16.37 7.86
C MET A 16 -55.44 17.03 7.33
N LEU A 17 -54.43 17.16 8.18
CA LEU A 17 -53.07 17.49 7.78
C LEU A 17 -52.58 16.29 6.97
N THR A 18 -52.54 16.44 5.65
CA THR A 18 -51.74 15.56 4.81
C THR A 18 -50.29 15.62 5.30
N ALA A 19 -49.51 14.54 5.14
CA ALA A 19 -48.12 14.48 5.61
C ALA A 19 -47.29 15.71 5.19
N THR A 20 -47.58 16.27 4.01
CA THR A 20 -47.00 17.49 3.44
C THR A 20 -47.32 18.76 4.24
N GLY A 21 -48.53 18.87 4.81
CA GLY A 21 -48.93 19.98 5.67
C GLY A 21 -48.27 19.92 7.05
N CYS A 22 -48.01 18.71 7.58
CA CYS A 22 -47.24 18.53 8.80
C CYS A 22 -45.77 18.94 8.63
N GLU A 23 -45.15 18.64 7.49
CA GLU A 23 -43.77 19.08 7.18
C GLU A 23 -43.64 20.61 7.06
N GLN A 24 -44.59 21.27 6.39
CA GLN A 24 -44.59 22.74 6.26
C GLN A 24 -44.76 23.45 7.60
N VAL A 25 -45.66 22.96 8.46
CA VAL A 25 -45.87 23.53 9.80
C VAL A 25 -44.67 23.25 10.72
N ARG A 26 -44.03 22.08 10.60
CA ARG A 26 -42.80 21.76 11.34
C ARG A 26 -41.63 22.65 10.94
N GLY A 27 -41.44 22.91 9.63
CA GLY A 27 -40.42 23.84 9.14
C GLY A 27 -40.62 25.29 9.59
N LEU A 28 -41.87 25.73 9.77
CA LEU A 28 -42.23 27.06 10.28
C LEU A 28 -42.01 27.24 11.80
N ILE A 29 -42.10 26.16 12.58
CA ILE A 29 -41.88 26.17 14.04
C ILE A 29 -40.40 26.01 14.37
N GLU A 30 -39.67 25.26 13.55
CA GLU A 30 -38.26 24.99 13.81
C GLU A 30 -37.36 26.16 13.30
N GLY A 31 -37.60 26.77 12.13
CA GLY A 31 -36.65 27.76 11.61
C GLY A 31 -35.34 27.12 11.13
N PRO A 32 -34.48 27.85 10.39
CA PRO A 32 -33.34 27.25 9.68
C PRO A 32 -32.30 26.66 10.63
N ALA A 33 -31.64 25.58 10.22
CA ALA A 33 -30.47 25.06 10.91
C ALA A 33 -29.36 26.12 10.95
N THR A 34 -28.80 26.36 12.13
CA THR A 34 -27.77 27.39 12.36
C THR A 34 -26.42 26.82 12.80
N TRP A 35 -26.30 25.50 12.86
CA TRP A 35 -25.03 24.85 13.18
C TRP A 35 -24.10 24.87 11.96
N GLN A 36 -22.80 24.67 12.19
CA GLN A 36 -21.78 24.64 11.15
C GLN A 36 -20.85 23.45 11.39
N ALA A 37 -20.33 22.88 10.31
CA ALA A 37 -19.25 21.90 10.38
C ALA A 37 -17.93 22.57 10.02
N HIS A 38 -16.85 22.10 10.64
CA HIS A 38 -15.50 22.50 10.30
C HIS A 38 -14.83 21.36 9.53
N VAL A 39 -14.37 21.64 8.32
CA VAL A 39 -13.75 20.64 7.45
C VAL A 39 -12.26 20.91 7.34
N VAL A 40 -11.48 19.88 7.64
CA VAL A 40 -10.03 19.88 7.48
C VAL A 40 -9.68 18.81 6.45
N SER A 41 -8.98 19.22 5.38
CA SER A 41 -8.43 18.27 4.42
C SER A 41 -7.04 17.83 4.88
N VAL A 42 -6.89 16.53 5.11
CA VAL A 42 -5.65 15.90 5.51
C VAL A 42 -5.08 15.18 4.29
N PRO A 43 -4.04 15.72 3.62
CA PRO A 43 -3.40 15.05 2.51
C PRO A 43 -2.69 13.77 2.97
N ALA A 44 -2.61 12.77 2.09
CA ALA A 44 -1.93 11.51 2.37
C ALA A 44 -0.39 11.63 2.47
N ARG A 45 0.20 12.76 2.08
CA ARG A 45 1.64 13.07 2.23
C ARG A 45 1.92 13.93 3.46
N GLY A 46 2.92 13.52 4.24
CA GLY A 46 3.52 14.31 5.31
C GLY A 46 4.45 15.41 4.76
N GLU A 47 3.94 16.62 4.67
CA GLU A 47 4.43 17.79 5.40
C GLU A 47 3.23 18.72 5.48
N VAL A 48 2.80 19.05 6.69
CA VAL A 48 1.60 19.85 6.92
C VAL A 48 1.89 21.28 6.46
N GLU A 49 1.57 21.61 5.21
CA GLU A 49 1.40 23.00 4.82
C GLU A 49 0.35 23.61 5.76
N ARG A 50 0.80 24.43 6.72
CA ARG A 50 -0.05 25.07 7.73
C ARG A 50 -1.25 25.82 7.12
N GLU A 51 -1.18 26.19 5.84
CA GLU A 51 -2.23 26.87 5.08
C GLU A 51 -3.39 25.94 4.66
N ARG A 52 -3.18 24.61 4.59
CA ARG A 52 -4.24 23.60 4.29
C ARG A 52 -4.97 23.06 5.53
N LEU A 53 -4.53 23.43 6.73
CA LEU A 53 -5.22 23.13 8.00
C LEU A 53 -6.24 24.20 8.39
N ILE A 54 -6.47 25.23 7.56
CA ILE A 54 -7.50 26.24 7.83
C ILE A 54 -8.85 25.54 7.70
N PRO A 55 -9.63 25.41 8.80
CA PRO A 55 -10.90 24.71 8.74
C PRO A 55 -11.86 25.49 7.84
N GLU A 56 -12.34 24.86 6.78
CA GLU A 56 -13.42 25.40 5.96
C GLU A 56 -14.73 25.25 6.73
N VAL A 57 -15.53 26.30 6.77
CA VAL A 57 -16.84 26.29 7.43
C VAL A 57 -17.87 25.85 6.41
N VAL A 58 -18.52 24.72 6.65
CA VAL A 58 -19.54 24.15 5.77
C VAL A 58 -20.91 24.27 6.44
N ALA A 59 -21.89 24.74 5.68
CA ALA A 59 -23.24 25.02 6.18
C ALA A 59 -24.18 23.81 6.04
N PRO A 60 -25.26 23.74 6.85
CA PRO A 60 -26.29 22.71 6.73
C PRO A 60 -26.89 22.68 5.31
N GLY A 61 -26.96 21.49 4.72
CA GLY A 61 -27.44 21.27 3.35
C GLY A 61 -26.36 21.26 2.27
N GLU A 62 -25.11 21.63 2.60
CA GLU A 62 -24.00 21.58 1.65
C GLU A 62 -23.43 20.16 1.50
N ARG A 63 -22.88 19.91 0.32
CA ARG A 63 -22.23 18.65 -0.04
C ARG A 63 -20.73 18.79 0.19
N VAL A 64 -20.15 17.80 0.85
CA VAL A 64 -18.70 17.67 1.01
C VAL A 64 -18.25 16.44 0.23
N GLU A 65 -17.29 16.65 -0.67
CA GLU A 65 -16.66 15.58 -1.45
C GLU A 65 -15.20 15.46 -1.07
N ALA A 66 -14.75 14.23 -0.91
CA ALA A 66 -13.36 13.94 -0.59
C ALA A 66 -12.48 13.98 -1.85
N VAL A 67 -11.54 14.92 -1.87
CA VAL A 67 -10.56 15.07 -2.97
C VAL A 67 -9.59 13.89 -2.98
N TYR A 68 -9.20 13.45 -4.18
CA TYR A 68 -8.23 12.38 -4.39
C TYR A 68 -6.93 12.64 -3.61
N GLY A 69 -6.35 11.58 -3.03
CA GLY A 69 -5.10 11.69 -2.25
C GLY A 69 -5.22 12.40 -0.90
N SER A 70 -6.44 12.64 -0.40
CA SER A 70 -6.68 13.25 0.91
C SER A 70 -7.85 12.59 1.63
N THR A 71 -7.89 12.71 2.95
CA THR A 71 -9.07 12.46 3.77
C THR A 71 -9.66 13.78 4.25
N GLN A 72 -10.97 13.84 4.43
CA GLN A 72 -11.66 15.05 4.88
C GLN A 72 -12.22 14.74 6.26
N ARG A 73 -11.71 15.45 7.28
CA ARG A 73 -12.22 15.36 8.64
C ARG A 73 -13.20 16.51 8.86
N LEU A 74 -14.46 16.17 9.10
CA LEU A 74 -15.52 17.09 9.45
C LEU A 74 -15.74 17.00 10.96
N THR A 75 -15.61 18.11 11.66
CA THR A 75 -16.01 18.25 13.05
C THR A 75 -17.38 18.94 13.10
N LEU A 76 -18.38 18.23 13.58
CA LEU A 76 -19.74 18.69 13.81
C LEU A 76 -19.84 19.33 15.23
N PRO A 77 -20.97 19.98 15.58
CA PRO A 77 -21.25 20.36 16.96
C PRO A 77 -21.11 19.17 17.94
N ASP A 78 -20.87 19.46 19.21
CA ASP A 78 -20.70 18.45 20.28
C ASP A 78 -19.53 17.47 20.05
N ALA A 79 -18.49 17.93 19.34
CA ALA A 79 -17.24 17.19 19.07
C ALA A 79 -17.41 15.88 18.29
N GLN A 80 -18.55 15.68 17.62
CA GLN A 80 -18.74 14.53 16.74
C GLN A 80 -17.87 14.67 15.49
N GLU A 81 -17.27 13.57 15.03
CA GLU A 81 -16.36 13.58 13.89
C GLU A 81 -16.85 12.68 12.76
N VAL A 82 -16.72 13.17 11.54
CA VAL A 82 -16.99 12.40 10.32
C VAL A 82 -15.76 12.48 9.41
N VAL A 83 -15.13 11.36 9.13
CA VAL A 83 -13.95 11.28 8.26
C VAL A 83 -14.32 10.61 6.94
N LEU A 84 -14.10 11.32 5.84
CA LEU A 84 -14.33 10.83 4.49
C LEU A 84 -13.02 10.25 3.93
N ALA A 85 -13.09 9.03 3.40
CA ALA A 85 -12.04 8.46 2.58
C ALA A 85 -12.01 9.13 1.19
N ALA A 86 -10.89 9.04 0.49
CA ALA A 86 -10.74 9.62 -0.85
C ALA A 86 -11.86 9.17 -1.80
N GLY A 87 -12.54 10.13 -2.44
CA GLY A 87 -13.67 9.88 -3.33
C GLY A 87 -15.02 9.65 -2.65
N ALA A 88 -15.10 9.61 -1.31
CA ALA A 88 -16.37 9.57 -0.60
C ALA A 88 -17.09 10.94 -0.64
N SER A 89 -18.41 10.92 -0.49
CA SER A 89 -19.18 12.16 -0.42
C SER A 89 -20.34 12.07 0.55
N VAL A 90 -20.59 13.19 1.23
CA VAL A 90 -21.67 13.35 2.20
C VAL A 90 -22.43 14.65 1.99
N VAL A 91 -23.64 14.73 2.51
CA VAL A 91 -24.43 15.97 2.60
C VAL A 91 -24.77 16.23 4.06
N LEU A 92 -24.54 17.46 4.51
CA LEU A 92 -24.96 17.88 5.85
C LEU A 92 -26.47 18.06 5.88
N GLY A 93 -27.13 17.50 6.88
CA GLY A 93 -28.59 17.60 7.01
C GLY A 93 -29.06 19.02 7.30
N LYS A 94 -30.31 19.31 6.94
CA LYS A 94 -30.91 20.65 7.08
C LYS A 94 -31.67 20.85 8.40
N THR A 95 -31.60 19.87 9.29
CA THR A 95 -32.29 19.85 10.59
C THR A 95 -31.54 20.66 11.64
N LYS A 96 -32.23 21.06 12.71
CA LYS A 96 -31.59 21.75 13.85
C LYS A 96 -30.50 20.94 14.53
N THR A 97 -30.69 19.63 14.60
CA THR A 97 -29.69 18.68 15.10
C THR A 97 -28.77 18.28 13.95
N PRO A 98 -27.45 18.13 14.23
CA PRO A 98 -26.52 17.60 13.24
C PRO A 98 -26.98 16.24 12.73
N THR A 99 -27.05 16.11 11.41
CA THR A 99 -27.29 14.84 10.72
C THR A 99 -26.44 14.81 9.47
N VAL A 100 -26.06 13.63 9.01
CA VAL A 100 -25.22 13.47 7.81
C VAL A 100 -25.82 12.41 6.90
N GLU A 101 -26.00 12.73 5.63
CA GLU A 101 -26.34 11.76 4.58
C GLU A 101 -25.06 11.27 3.90
N VAL A 102 -24.78 9.98 4.00
CA VAL A 102 -23.67 9.34 3.28
C VAL A 102 -24.13 9.05 1.87
N LEU A 103 -23.58 9.70 0.85
CA LEU A 103 -24.00 9.53 -0.54
C LEU A 103 -23.30 8.34 -1.21
N ASP A 104 -21.97 8.26 -1.07
CA ASP A 104 -21.13 7.23 -1.70
C ASP A 104 -19.75 7.18 -1.04
N GLY A 105 -19.07 6.04 -1.13
CA GLY A 105 -17.71 5.82 -0.63
C GLY A 105 -17.60 5.46 0.85
N GLY A 106 -16.36 5.40 1.34
CA GLY A 106 -16.02 5.07 2.73
C GLY A 106 -16.08 6.27 3.67
N VAL A 107 -16.83 6.14 4.75
CA VAL A 107 -17.03 7.16 5.79
C VAL A 107 -16.83 6.55 7.18
N TRP A 108 -16.06 7.22 8.02
CA TRP A 108 -15.89 6.89 9.43
C TRP A 108 -16.60 7.93 10.27
N VAL A 109 -17.27 7.48 11.31
CA VAL A 109 -18.00 8.37 12.20
C VAL A 109 -17.64 8.06 13.65
N ASP A 110 -17.26 9.09 14.39
CA ASP A 110 -17.09 9.08 15.83
C ASP A 110 -18.16 9.97 16.48
N ALA A 111 -19.08 9.34 17.19
CA ALA A 111 -20.18 9.97 17.91
C ALA A 111 -20.18 9.46 19.37
N THR A 112 -19.00 9.39 19.99
CA THR A 112 -18.83 8.83 21.34
C THR A 112 -19.34 9.79 22.42
N ASP A 113 -19.25 11.10 22.20
CA ASP A 113 -19.66 12.13 23.18
C ASP A 113 -21.15 12.52 23.07
N ALA A 114 -21.76 12.35 21.89
CA ALA A 114 -23.16 12.65 21.63
C ALA A 114 -23.72 11.80 20.48
N ALA A 115 -24.99 11.41 20.56
CA ALA A 115 -25.64 10.60 19.54
C ALA A 115 -25.72 11.32 18.18
N LEU A 116 -25.42 10.61 17.09
CA LEU A 116 -25.52 11.13 15.73
C LEU A 116 -26.49 10.28 14.89
N THR A 117 -27.37 10.94 14.14
CA THR A 117 -28.22 10.28 13.15
C THR A 117 -27.64 10.43 11.75
N LEU A 118 -27.47 9.30 11.08
CA LEU A 118 -26.93 9.20 9.73
C LEU A 118 -28.01 8.69 8.78
N SER A 119 -28.13 9.31 7.60
CA SER A 119 -28.95 8.79 6.51
C SER A 119 -28.09 8.01 5.51
N LEU A 120 -28.58 6.84 5.10
CA LEU A 120 -27.90 5.93 4.17
C LEU A 120 -28.66 5.83 2.83
N GLY A 121 -29.51 6.82 2.53
CA GLY A 121 -30.37 6.87 1.34
C GLY A 121 -31.67 6.05 1.45
N LYS A 122 -32.65 6.30 0.57
CA LYS A 122 -33.90 5.51 0.41
C LYS A 122 -34.61 5.09 1.72
N LYS A 123 -34.79 6.02 2.68
CA LYS A 123 -35.40 5.77 4.00
C LYS A 123 -34.61 4.83 4.92
N ARG A 124 -33.29 4.78 4.75
CA ARG A 124 -32.38 4.05 5.63
C ARG A 124 -31.73 5.04 6.58
N ALA A 125 -31.76 4.72 7.87
CA ALA A 125 -31.19 5.56 8.91
C ALA A 125 -30.38 4.71 9.90
N LEU A 126 -29.36 5.33 10.46
CA LEU A 126 -28.49 4.77 11.49
C LEU A 126 -28.44 5.76 12.65
N GLU A 127 -28.88 5.33 13.83
CA GLU A 127 -28.70 6.03 15.09
C GLU A 127 -27.44 5.50 15.75
N LEU A 128 -26.47 6.37 16.05
CA LEU A 128 -25.14 6.00 16.54
C LEU A 128 -24.80 6.72 17.84
N GLU A 129 -24.40 5.95 18.85
CA GLU A 129 -23.71 6.42 20.05
C GLU A 129 -22.40 5.63 20.19
N GLY A 130 -21.36 6.06 19.48
CA GLY A 130 -20.09 5.34 19.38
C GLY A 130 -19.37 5.54 18.05
N ARG A 131 -18.58 4.54 17.64
CA ARG A 131 -17.73 4.59 16.44
C ARG A 131 -18.19 3.58 15.40
N VAL A 132 -18.45 4.01 14.18
CA VAL A 132 -18.90 3.15 13.07
C VAL A 132 -18.14 3.46 11.78
N LYS A 133 -17.86 2.41 11.00
CA LYS A 133 -17.38 2.50 9.63
C LYS A 133 -18.53 2.22 8.67
N ILE A 134 -18.62 3.00 7.60
CA ILE A 134 -19.68 2.92 6.59
C ILE A 134 -19.02 2.87 5.22
N ALA A 135 -19.37 1.89 4.41
CA ALA A 135 -19.00 1.86 3.00
C ALA A 135 -20.28 1.80 2.17
N ARG A 136 -20.55 2.85 1.39
CA ARG A 136 -21.72 2.91 0.51
C ARG A 136 -21.26 2.81 -0.94
N ASN A 137 -21.87 1.90 -1.69
CA ASN A 137 -21.76 1.84 -3.14
C ASN A 137 -23.16 1.81 -3.73
N LYS A 138 -23.61 2.97 -4.24
CA LYS A 138 -24.97 3.17 -4.75
C LYS A 138 -26.06 2.79 -3.73
N ASP A 139 -26.64 1.61 -3.91
CA ASP A 139 -27.78 1.08 -3.16
C ASP A 139 -27.38 0.01 -2.15
N ILE A 140 -26.11 -0.40 -2.11
CA ILE A 140 -25.58 -1.34 -1.13
C ILE A 140 -24.80 -0.55 -0.10
N VAL A 141 -25.04 -0.83 1.19
CA VAL A 141 -24.36 -0.18 2.31
C VAL A 141 -23.80 -1.25 3.23
N GLU A 142 -22.53 -1.13 3.59
CA GLU A 142 -21.89 -1.97 4.60
C GLU A 142 -21.57 -1.13 5.84
N LEU A 143 -21.89 -1.66 7.01
CA LEU A 143 -21.76 -1.00 8.30
C LEU A 143 -20.94 -1.87 9.24
N THR A 144 -19.97 -1.30 9.93
CA THR A 144 -19.18 -2.02 10.94
C THR A 144 -19.10 -1.20 12.23
N LEU A 145 -19.76 -1.67 13.29
CA LEU A 145 -19.73 -1.02 14.60
C LEU A 145 -18.42 -1.37 15.33
N ARG A 146 -17.58 -0.35 15.57
CA ARG A 146 -16.27 -0.50 16.21
C ARG A 146 -16.33 -0.31 17.72
N ALA A 147 -17.15 0.62 18.18
CA ALA A 147 -17.37 0.89 19.61
C ALA A 147 -18.76 1.47 19.86
N GLY A 148 -19.29 1.31 21.08
CA GLY A 148 -20.56 1.88 21.49
C GLY A 148 -21.78 1.08 21.03
N GLN A 149 -22.87 1.79 20.73
CA GLN A 149 -24.15 1.22 20.31
C GLN A 149 -24.62 1.88 19.02
N ALA A 150 -25.30 1.09 18.19
CA ALA A 150 -25.90 1.59 16.97
C ALA A 150 -27.20 0.85 16.66
N THR A 151 -28.16 1.56 16.07
CA THR A 151 -29.43 0.99 15.60
C THR A 151 -29.67 1.37 14.15
N VAL A 152 -29.81 0.38 13.29
CA VAL A 152 -30.11 0.55 11.87
C VAL A 152 -31.60 0.38 11.65
N ARG A 153 -32.22 1.30 10.92
CA ARG A 153 -33.62 1.24 10.48
C ARG A 153 -33.68 1.28 8.97
N THR A 154 -34.38 0.34 8.36
CA THR A 154 -34.77 0.34 6.95
C THR A 154 -36.29 0.37 6.82
N SER A 155 -36.84 0.32 5.61
CA SER A 155 -38.28 0.20 5.41
C SER A 155 -38.83 -1.16 5.85
N GLU A 156 -37.97 -2.18 5.95
CA GLU A 156 -38.35 -3.57 6.21
C GLU A 156 -38.06 -3.98 7.66
N GLU A 157 -36.92 -3.57 8.21
CA GLU A 157 -36.42 -4.05 9.50
C GLU A 157 -35.75 -2.96 10.33
N GLU A 158 -35.77 -3.14 11.66
CA GLU A 158 -34.96 -2.38 12.62
C GLU A 158 -34.07 -3.36 13.39
N ARG A 159 -32.77 -3.07 13.46
CA ARG A 159 -31.79 -3.95 14.09
C ARG A 159 -30.75 -3.16 14.86
N ALA A 160 -30.54 -3.55 16.12
CA ALA A 160 -29.39 -3.10 16.89
C ALA A 160 -28.13 -3.80 16.37
N LEU A 161 -27.06 -3.03 16.15
CA LEU A 161 -25.77 -3.58 15.74
C LEU A 161 -25.04 -4.12 16.96
N ALA A 162 -24.63 -5.39 16.88
CA ALA A 162 -23.66 -5.94 17.80
C ALA A 162 -22.25 -5.51 17.36
N ARG A 163 -21.38 -5.24 18.34
CA ARG A 163 -19.95 -5.05 18.07
C ARG A 163 -19.40 -6.36 17.46
N ALA A 164 -18.56 -6.23 16.43
CA ALA A 164 -17.77 -7.30 15.81
C ALA A 164 -18.30 -8.01 14.55
N LEU A 165 -19.48 -7.70 14.02
CA LEU A 165 -19.92 -8.27 12.73
C LEU A 165 -20.36 -7.15 11.77
N PRO A 166 -19.82 -7.11 10.53
CA PRO A 166 -20.29 -6.15 9.55
C PRO A 166 -21.73 -6.48 9.16
N LEU A 167 -22.56 -5.45 9.00
CA LEU A 167 -23.93 -5.58 8.52
C LEU A 167 -24.02 -4.97 7.13
N ARG A 168 -24.51 -5.74 6.16
CA ARG A 168 -24.83 -5.26 4.82
C ARG A 168 -26.32 -4.96 4.69
N ILE A 169 -26.64 -3.79 4.19
CA ILE A 169 -27.96 -3.38 3.72
C ILE A 169 -28.00 -3.58 2.21
N GLU A 170 -28.84 -4.50 1.75
CA GLU A 170 -29.01 -4.78 0.33
C GLU A 170 -29.79 -3.68 -0.39
N ALA A 171 -29.82 -3.73 -1.72
CA ALA A 171 -30.58 -2.78 -2.54
C ALA A 171 -32.09 -2.77 -2.22
N ASP A 172 -32.65 -3.90 -1.78
CA ASP A 172 -34.05 -4.03 -1.37
C ASP A 172 -34.32 -3.59 0.09
N GLY A 173 -33.27 -3.26 0.86
CA GLY A 173 -33.37 -2.84 2.25
C GLY A 173 -33.30 -3.98 3.28
N SER A 174 -33.09 -5.22 2.84
CA SER A 174 -32.83 -6.35 3.75
C SER A 174 -31.47 -6.22 4.44
N LEU A 175 -31.40 -6.76 5.67
CA LEU A 175 -30.24 -6.68 6.54
C LEU A 175 -29.53 -8.05 6.64
N VAL A 176 -28.36 -8.15 6.02
CA VAL A 176 -27.53 -9.35 5.96
C VAL A 176 -26.30 -9.18 6.85
N GLU A 177 -26.17 -10.02 7.87
CA GLU A 177 -24.97 -10.08 8.69
C GLU A 177 -23.86 -10.77 7.90
N LEU A 178 -22.73 -10.09 7.75
CA LEU A 178 -21.56 -10.63 7.07
C LEU A 178 -20.67 -11.36 8.08
N PRO A 179 -19.98 -12.43 7.65
CA PRO A 179 -18.96 -13.05 8.49
C PRO A 179 -17.83 -12.06 8.78
N PRO A 180 -17.07 -12.29 9.88
CA PRO A 180 -15.94 -11.45 10.21
C PRO A 180 -14.95 -11.30 9.05
N LEU A 181 -14.45 -10.10 8.80
CA LEU A 181 -13.43 -9.87 7.76
C LEU A 181 -12.17 -10.64 8.12
N HIS A 182 -11.76 -11.60 7.29
CA HIS A 182 -10.53 -12.39 7.51
C HIS A 182 -9.29 -11.50 7.26
N LEU A 183 -8.16 -11.75 7.95
CA LEU A 183 -6.91 -11.00 7.70
C LEU A 183 -6.46 -11.09 6.23
N ASP A 184 -6.55 -12.28 5.62
CA ASP A 184 -6.40 -12.47 4.17
C ASP A 184 -7.24 -11.50 3.32
N GLN A 185 -8.41 -11.03 3.78
CA GLN A 185 -9.25 -10.06 3.09
C GLN A 185 -8.80 -8.60 3.34
N ILE A 186 -8.23 -8.30 4.52
CA ILE A 186 -7.55 -7.02 4.79
C ILE A 186 -6.31 -6.89 3.87
N PHE A 187 -5.63 -8.00 3.58
CA PHE A 187 -4.45 -8.07 2.73
C PHE A 187 -4.74 -8.58 1.30
N ALA A 188 -6.02 -8.74 0.90
CA ALA A 188 -6.44 -9.31 -0.40
C ALA A 188 -6.18 -8.33 -1.57
N GLY A 189 -4.91 -8.15 -1.90
CA GLY A 189 -4.43 -7.51 -3.11
C GLY A 189 -3.11 -8.10 -3.62
N GLN A 190 -2.57 -9.11 -2.94
CA GLN A 190 -1.30 -9.74 -3.29
C GLN A 190 -1.54 -10.83 -4.35
N GLU A 191 -1.34 -10.52 -5.64
CA GLU A 191 -1.27 -11.56 -6.68
C GLU A 191 -0.09 -12.53 -6.37
N ARG A 192 -0.39 -13.83 -6.40
CA ARG A 192 0.58 -14.92 -6.21
C ARG A 192 1.35 -15.15 -7.51
N GLU A 193 2.65 -14.86 -7.50
CA GLU A 193 3.58 -15.29 -8.56
C GLU A 193 4.73 -16.15 -7.98
N GLU A 194 5.54 -16.72 -8.87
CA GLU A 194 6.64 -17.63 -8.54
C GLU A 194 7.78 -16.98 -7.74
N PRO A 195 8.53 -17.76 -6.95
CA PRO A 195 9.62 -17.25 -6.12
C PRO A 195 10.78 -16.70 -6.97
N LEU A 196 11.30 -15.54 -6.56
CA LEU A 196 12.60 -15.05 -7.00
C LEU A 196 13.68 -15.94 -6.37
N GLY A 197 14.30 -16.79 -7.19
CA GLY A 197 15.55 -17.46 -6.84
C GLY A 197 16.67 -16.43 -6.70
N SER A 198 17.02 -16.12 -5.46
CA SER A 198 18.21 -15.50 -4.86
C SER A 198 19.19 -14.56 -5.64
N GLN A 199 19.72 -13.62 -4.84
CA GLN A 199 21.06 -13.00 -4.82
C GLN A 199 21.45 -11.81 -5.71
N VAL A 200 20.60 -11.25 -6.58
CA VAL A 200 20.92 -9.94 -7.20
C VAL A 200 20.03 -8.86 -6.58
N ARG A 201 20.58 -8.13 -5.61
CA ARG A 201 19.86 -7.12 -4.79
C ARG A 201 19.70 -5.76 -5.47
N ARG A 202 20.30 -5.56 -6.66
CA ARG A 202 20.25 -4.30 -7.42
C ARG A 202 20.10 -4.58 -8.91
N LEU A 203 19.51 -3.64 -9.66
CA LEU A 203 19.40 -3.74 -11.11
C LEU A 203 20.75 -3.64 -11.85
N GLY A 204 21.87 -3.42 -11.16
CA GLY A 204 23.21 -3.49 -11.72
C GLY A 204 24.29 -3.78 -10.69
N GLU A 205 25.12 -4.79 -10.94
CA GLU A 205 26.38 -5.04 -10.24
C GLU A 205 27.47 -5.34 -11.26
N LEU A 206 28.64 -4.71 -11.09
CA LEU A 206 29.80 -4.96 -11.94
C LEU A 206 30.71 -6.00 -11.27
N ARG A 207 30.59 -7.26 -11.67
CA ARG A 207 31.52 -8.31 -11.23
C ARG A 207 32.79 -8.20 -12.06
N THR A 208 33.93 -8.06 -11.41
CA THR A 208 35.22 -7.96 -12.12
C THR A 208 36.12 -9.14 -11.82
N LEU A 209 36.75 -9.67 -12.87
CA LEU A 209 37.80 -10.66 -12.78
C LEU A 209 39.16 -10.00 -13.03
N HIS A 210 40.17 -10.37 -12.24
CA HIS A 210 41.57 -10.07 -12.51
C HIS A 210 42.34 -11.39 -12.62
N GLU A 211 43.00 -11.62 -13.76
CA GLU A 211 43.70 -12.89 -14.06
C GLU A 211 42.87 -14.17 -13.89
N GLY A 212 41.53 -14.07 -13.94
CA GLY A 212 40.60 -15.19 -13.78
C GLY A 212 40.10 -15.41 -12.35
N GLU A 213 40.55 -14.60 -11.38
CA GLU A 213 40.05 -14.61 -10.00
C GLU A 213 39.06 -13.45 -9.77
N VAL A 214 38.01 -13.70 -8.97
CA VAL A 214 37.03 -12.67 -8.56
C VAL A 214 37.68 -11.79 -7.50
N LEU A 215 37.69 -10.47 -7.73
CA LEU A 215 38.12 -9.52 -6.71
C LEU A 215 37.00 -9.31 -5.69
N GLU A 216 37.29 -9.46 -4.39
CA GLU A 216 36.31 -9.22 -3.31
C GLU A 216 35.93 -7.74 -3.18
N GLU A 217 36.88 -6.83 -3.39
CA GLU A 217 36.68 -5.37 -3.42
C GLU A 217 37.29 -4.80 -4.70
N PRO A 218 36.57 -4.82 -5.82
CA PRO A 218 37.09 -4.27 -7.06
C PRO A 218 37.12 -2.74 -6.98
N PRO A 219 38.16 -2.06 -7.51
CA PRO A 219 38.28 -0.61 -7.50
C PRO A 219 37.35 0.00 -8.56
N VAL A 220 36.05 -0.20 -8.41
CA VAL A 220 35.00 0.24 -9.33
C VAL A 220 34.13 1.24 -8.60
N GLU A 221 33.94 2.39 -9.23
CA GLU A 221 33.07 3.46 -8.71
C GLU A 221 31.79 3.53 -9.53
N HIS A 222 30.64 3.65 -8.87
CA HIS A 222 29.35 3.80 -9.54
C HIS A 222 29.06 5.30 -9.75
N LEU A 223 29.43 5.82 -10.91
CA LEU A 223 29.32 7.25 -11.20
C LEU A 223 27.89 7.73 -11.41
N LYS A 224 27.01 6.90 -12.00
CA LYS A 224 25.70 7.36 -12.45
C LYS A 224 24.69 6.25 -12.55
N MET A 225 23.48 6.47 -12.03
CA MET A 225 22.28 5.69 -12.29
C MET A 225 21.12 6.60 -12.71
N GLU A 226 20.60 6.42 -13.92
CA GLU A 226 19.42 7.13 -14.42
C GLU A 226 18.30 6.14 -14.77
N VAL A 227 17.15 6.31 -14.12
CA VAL A 227 15.94 5.51 -14.33
C VAL A 227 14.86 6.39 -14.92
N ARG A 228 14.37 6.03 -16.11
CA ARG A 228 13.28 6.73 -16.79
C ARG A 228 12.16 5.74 -17.05
N ALA A 229 10.95 6.07 -16.67
CA ALA A 229 9.81 5.20 -16.95
C ALA A 229 8.62 5.97 -17.53
N GLY A 230 7.96 5.35 -18.51
CA GLY A 230 6.63 5.72 -18.98
C GLY A 230 5.63 4.69 -18.49
N ILE A 231 4.66 5.11 -17.70
CA ILE A 231 3.65 4.26 -17.08
C ILE A 231 2.28 4.60 -17.64
N HIS A 232 1.62 3.60 -18.21
CA HIS A 232 0.28 3.71 -18.77
C HIS A 232 -0.59 2.63 -18.13
N GLY A 233 -1.46 3.04 -17.20
CA GLY A 233 -2.19 2.08 -16.37
C GLY A 233 -1.23 1.13 -15.64
N PRO A 234 -1.51 -0.18 -15.59
CA PRO A 234 -0.66 -1.15 -14.89
C PRO A 234 0.51 -1.67 -15.74
N VAL A 235 0.95 -0.94 -16.76
CA VAL A 235 2.10 -1.34 -17.60
C VAL A 235 3.13 -0.22 -17.61
N ALA A 236 4.38 -0.58 -17.35
CA ALA A 236 5.50 0.36 -17.35
C ALA A 236 6.57 -0.08 -18.36
N TYR A 237 7.01 0.88 -19.16
CA TYR A 237 8.29 0.79 -19.87
C TYR A 237 9.35 1.52 -19.06
N THR A 238 10.40 0.81 -18.65
CA THR A 238 11.50 1.37 -17.87
C THR A 238 12.80 1.28 -18.68
N GLU A 239 13.50 2.39 -18.79
CA GLU A 239 14.87 2.48 -19.30
C GLU A 239 15.81 2.86 -18.15
N VAL A 240 16.86 2.07 -17.98
CA VAL A 240 17.90 2.24 -16.97
C VAL A 240 19.21 2.51 -17.69
N GLU A 241 19.95 3.54 -17.27
CA GLU A 241 21.32 3.80 -17.68
C GLU A 241 22.22 3.85 -16.46
N GLU A 242 23.25 3.01 -16.43
CA GLU A 242 24.25 3.00 -15.36
C GLU A 242 25.65 3.23 -15.92
N THR A 243 26.50 3.93 -15.18
CA THR A 243 27.89 4.21 -15.54
C THR A 243 28.82 3.87 -14.39
N PHE A 244 29.85 3.10 -14.70
CA PHE A 244 30.88 2.67 -13.77
C PHE A 244 32.25 3.13 -14.26
N ALA A 245 33.18 3.38 -13.33
CA ALA A 245 34.57 3.68 -13.65
C ALA A 245 35.51 2.67 -13.00
N ASN A 246 36.49 2.19 -13.78
CA ASN A 246 37.60 1.42 -13.24
C ASN A 246 38.64 2.39 -12.65
N ARG A 247 38.71 2.46 -11.32
CA ARG A 247 39.70 3.24 -10.56
C ARG A 247 40.94 2.42 -10.19
N GLY A 248 41.02 1.18 -10.65
CA GLY A 248 42.17 0.31 -10.49
C GLY A 248 43.31 0.68 -11.42
N ARG A 249 44.53 0.22 -11.10
CA ARG A 249 45.75 0.47 -11.90
C ARG A 249 45.88 -0.43 -13.13
N GLY A 250 44.96 -1.37 -13.31
CA GLY A 250 45.00 -2.39 -14.36
C GLY A 250 43.64 -2.53 -15.04
N SER A 251 43.61 -3.25 -16.17
CA SER A 251 42.33 -3.53 -16.86
C SER A 251 41.53 -4.56 -16.07
N LEU A 252 40.21 -4.39 -16.05
CA LEU A 252 39.26 -5.28 -15.38
C LEU A 252 38.38 -5.96 -16.41
N ASP A 253 38.22 -7.28 -16.33
CA ASP A 253 37.20 -7.96 -17.13
C ASP A 253 35.86 -7.86 -16.40
N ALA A 254 34.96 -7.06 -16.95
CA ALA A 254 33.71 -6.68 -16.30
C ALA A 254 32.52 -7.48 -16.81
N THR A 255 31.70 -7.98 -15.89
CA THR A 255 30.38 -8.56 -16.18
C THR A 255 29.34 -7.77 -15.41
N TYR A 256 28.41 -7.17 -16.14
CA TYR A 256 27.29 -6.46 -15.58
C TYR A 256 26.13 -7.42 -15.35
N THR A 257 25.64 -7.52 -14.12
CA THR A 257 24.52 -8.40 -13.76
C THR A 257 23.32 -7.59 -13.30
N PHE A 258 22.12 -7.97 -13.72
CA PHE A 258 20.89 -7.28 -13.41
C PHE A 258 19.73 -8.25 -13.11
N ALA A 259 18.78 -7.81 -12.30
CA ALA A 259 17.54 -8.54 -12.01
C ALA A 259 16.34 -7.72 -12.48
N LEU A 260 15.64 -8.22 -13.51
CA LEU A 260 14.41 -7.58 -13.98
C LEU A 260 13.24 -7.86 -13.02
N PRO A 261 12.21 -7.01 -12.99
CA PRO A 261 10.97 -7.33 -12.30
C PRO A 261 10.33 -8.64 -12.81
N PRO A 262 9.53 -9.34 -11.99
CA PRO A 262 8.75 -10.49 -12.44
C PRO A 262 7.91 -10.17 -13.67
N GLY A 263 7.87 -11.10 -14.63
CA GLY A 263 7.13 -10.92 -15.88
C GLY A 263 7.67 -9.82 -16.81
N ALA A 264 8.83 -9.23 -16.49
CA ALA A 264 9.44 -8.21 -17.34
C ALA A 264 9.98 -8.80 -18.64
N VAL A 265 9.77 -8.07 -19.73
CA VAL A 265 10.25 -8.40 -21.07
C VAL A 265 11.32 -7.39 -21.45
N LEU A 266 12.55 -7.88 -21.56
CA LEU A 266 13.67 -7.09 -22.06
C LEU A 266 13.47 -6.76 -23.54
N THR A 267 13.60 -5.49 -23.90
CA THR A 267 13.38 -5.01 -25.28
C THR A 267 14.55 -4.25 -25.87
N ARG A 268 15.43 -3.68 -25.02
CA ARG A 268 16.60 -2.94 -25.45
C ARG A 268 17.76 -3.21 -24.52
N MET A 269 18.95 -3.27 -25.11
CA MET A 269 20.19 -3.27 -24.37
C MET A 269 21.27 -2.59 -25.19
N ALA A 270 22.05 -1.71 -24.57
CA ALA A 270 23.19 -1.07 -25.22
C ALA A 270 24.34 -0.91 -24.24
N MET A 271 25.56 -0.86 -24.76
CA MET A 271 26.75 -0.57 -23.95
C MET A 271 27.68 0.42 -24.63
N LYS A 272 28.44 1.17 -23.84
CA LYS A 272 29.60 1.95 -24.28
C LYS A 272 30.77 1.63 -23.37
N VAL A 273 31.95 1.34 -23.93
CA VAL A 273 33.14 0.90 -23.17
C VAL A 273 34.36 1.69 -23.64
N GLY A 274 35.04 2.37 -22.70
CA GLY A 274 36.31 3.03 -22.98
C GLY A 274 36.19 4.36 -23.74
N ALA A 275 37.28 4.76 -24.40
CA ALA A 275 37.46 6.09 -24.96
C ALA A 275 36.65 6.37 -26.25
N ASP A 276 36.13 5.34 -26.91
CA ASP A 276 35.35 5.51 -28.15
C ASP A 276 33.96 6.13 -27.90
N ASN A 277 33.50 6.14 -26.64
CA ASN A 277 32.25 6.74 -26.13
C ASN A 277 31.03 6.52 -27.05
N THR A 278 30.99 5.40 -27.76
CA THR A 278 29.97 5.11 -28.78
C THR A 278 29.05 4.00 -28.28
N TRP A 279 27.74 4.24 -28.32
CA TRP A 279 26.76 3.23 -27.96
C TRP A 279 26.74 2.09 -28.99
N ARG A 280 26.85 0.87 -28.47
CA ARG A 280 26.71 -0.37 -29.23
C ARG A 280 25.42 -1.05 -28.77
N GLU A 281 24.41 -1.03 -29.63
CA GLU A 281 23.14 -1.71 -29.38
C GLU A 281 23.32 -3.22 -29.50
N ALA A 282 22.77 -3.95 -28.54
CA ALA A 282 22.72 -5.40 -28.57
C ALA A 282 21.67 -5.86 -29.61
N ARG A 283 21.97 -6.98 -30.26
CA ARG A 283 21.02 -7.66 -31.13
C ARG A 283 20.34 -8.78 -30.36
N ILE A 284 19.01 -8.76 -30.33
CA ILE A 284 18.22 -9.85 -29.75
C ILE A 284 18.11 -10.96 -30.82
N GLU A 285 18.60 -12.15 -30.47
CA GLU A 285 18.58 -13.34 -31.32
C GLU A 285 17.96 -14.51 -30.53
N THR A 286 17.61 -15.60 -31.22
CA THR A 286 17.23 -16.84 -30.51
C THR A 286 18.42 -17.38 -29.72
N ARG A 287 18.16 -18.17 -28.66
CA ARG A 287 19.22 -18.69 -27.77
C ARG A 287 20.30 -19.46 -28.54
N GLU A 288 19.90 -20.31 -29.48
CA GLU A 288 20.80 -21.13 -30.29
C GLU A 288 21.67 -20.27 -31.23
N GLU A 289 21.08 -19.23 -31.83
CA GLU A 289 21.77 -18.30 -32.72
C GLU A 289 22.76 -17.44 -31.95
N ALA A 290 22.33 -16.83 -30.84
CA ALA A 290 23.17 -16.01 -29.98
C ALA A 290 24.42 -16.78 -29.51
N LYS A 291 24.26 -18.06 -29.14
CA LYS A 291 25.38 -18.92 -28.74
C LYS A 291 26.38 -19.14 -29.88
N ARG A 292 25.91 -19.38 -31.10
CA ARG A 292 26.78 -19.56 -32.29
C ARG A 292 27.52 -18.27 -32.63
N THR A 293 26.83 -17.14 -32.62
CA THR A 293 27.39 -15.80 -32.89
C THR A 293 28.49 -15.49 -31.87
N TRP A 294 28.24 -15.75 -30.59
CA TRP A 294 29.21 -15.53 -29.51
C TRP A 294 30.46 -16.41 -29.64
N GLU A 295 30.28 -17.72 -29.86
CA GLU A 295 31.42 -18.65 -30.01
C GLU A 295 32.31 -18.26 -31.22
N ALA A 296 31.71 -17.78 -32.31
CA ALA A 296 32.43 -17.29 -33.47
C ALA A 296 33.19 -15.99 -33.18
N ALA A 297 32.56 -15.03 -32.52
CA ALA A 297 33.18 -13.76 -32.16
C ALA A 297 34.34 -13.92 -31.17
N ARG A 298 34.20 -14.82 -30.19
CA ARG A 298 35.28 -15.16 -29.23
C ARG A 298 36.51 -15.71 -29.94
N ARG A 299 36.34 -16.57 -30.95
CA ARG A 299 37.47 -17.07 -31.77
C ARG A 299 38.19 -15.96 -32.54
N LEU A 300 37.51 -14.85 -32.81
CA LEU A 300 38.03 -13.71 -33.56
C LEU A 300 38.58 -12.58 -32.67
N GLY A 301 38.54 -12.74 -31.34
CA GLY A 301 39.01 -11.71 -30.39
C GLY A 301 38.13 -10.46 -30.34
N LEU A 302 36.87 -10.54 -30.80
CA LEU A 302 35.93 -9.42 -30.77
C LEU A 302 35.29 -9.30 -29.38
N GLN A 303 35.23 -8.08 -28.83
CA GLN A 303 34.47 -7.81 -27.62
C GLN A 303 32.97 -8.02 -27.88
N GLN A 304 32.36 -8.99 -27.19
CA GLN A 304 30.92 -9.23 -27.26
C GLN A 304 30.33 -9.54 -25.90
N ALA A 305 29.10 -9.05 -25.74
CA ALA A 305 28.29 -9.19 -24.56
C ALA A 305 27.13 -10.16 -24.87
N GLN A 306 26.93 -11.18 -24.03
CA GLN A 306 25.90 -12.20 -24.19
C GLN A 306 25.02 -12.23 -22.94
N LEU A 307 23.70 -12.30 -23.16
CA LEU A 307 22.67 -12.53 -22.16
C LEU A 307 22.17 -13.97 -22.22
N ASP A 308 22.09 -14.65 -21.08
CA ASP A 308 21.37 -15.93 -20.94
C ASP A 308 20.26 -15.77 -19.91
N GLN A 309 19.01 -15.65 -20.38
CA GLN A 309 17.83 -15.59 -19.53
C GLN A 309 17.36 -17.02 -19.25
N GLY A 310 17.65 -17.53 -18.05
CA GLY A 310 17.11 -18.82 -17.59
C GLY A 310 15.59 -18.75 -17.36
N THR A 311 15.04 -19.65 -16.53
CA THR A 311 13.68 -19.53 -15.98
C THR A 311 13.58 -18.41 -14.92
N THR A 312 14.67 -17.67 -14.68
CA THR A 312 14.78 -16.64 -13.66
C THR A 312 14.81 -15.25 -14.31
N SER A 313 14.37 -14.24 -13.56
CA SER A 313 14.39 -12.81 -13.91
C SER A 313 15.81 -12.19 -13.99
N ARG A 314 16.86 -13.01 -14.11
CA ARG A 314 18.27 -12.58 -14.04
C ARG A 314 18.89 -12.46 -15.43
N GLY A 315 19.64 -11.39 -15.64
CA GLY A 315 20.48 -11.18 -16.80
C GLY A 315 21.94 -10.96 -16.42
N GLU A 316 22.85 -11.51 -17.22
CA GLU A 316 24.28 -11.19 -17.17
C GLU A 316 24.71 -10.63 -18.52
N LEU A 317 25.60 -9.64 -18.50
CA LEU A 317 26.13 -8.97 -19.67
C LEU A 317 27.64 -8.85 -19.55
N ARG A 318 28.37 -9.60 -20.38
CA ARG A 318 29.83 -9.56 -20.38
C ARG A 318 30.33 -8.34 -21.14
N LEU A 319 30.82 -7.33 -20.43
CA LEU A 319 31.29 -6.08 -21.02
C LEU A 319 32.70 -6.21 -21.62
N GLY A 320 33.44 -7.23 -21.19
CA GLY A 320 34.82 -7.48 -21.60
C GLY A 320 35.81 -6.60 -20.82
N SER A 321 36.98 -6.38 -21.39
CA SER A 321 38.07 -5.67 -20.72
C SER A 321 37.84 -4.16 -20.68
N VAL A 322 37.83 -3.60 -19.47
CA VAL A 322 37.70 -2.18 -19.14
C VAL A 322 39.06 -1.65 -18.66
N PRO A 323 39.76 -0.79 -19.42
CA PRO A 323 41.06 -0.26 -19.03
C PRO A 323 41.06 0.55 -17.72
N SER A 324 42.25 0.78 -17.15
CA SER A 324 42.45 1.73 -16.04
C SER A 324 41.87 3.10 -16.39
N ASP A 325 41.16 3.71 -15.44
CA ASP A 325 40.48 5.02 -15.54
C ASP A 325 39.44 5.13 -16.66
N ALA A 326 39.08 4.01 -17.29
CA ALA A 326 38.03 3.97 -18.29
C ALA A 326 36.65 3.84 -17.66
N GLN A 327 35.65 4.40 -18.34
CA GLN A 327 34.25 4.24 -17.98
C GLN A 327 33.59 3.17 -18.84
N VAL A 328 32.59 2.51 -18.25
CA VAL A 328 31.64 1.68 -18.96
C VAL A 328 30.24 2.17 -18.61
N SER A 329 29.37 2.29 -19.61
CA SER A 329 27.94 2.47 -19.34
C SER A 329 27.10 1.43 -20.03
N VAL A 330 26.05 1.03 -19.34
CA VAL A 330 25.07 0.05 -19.80
C VAL A 330 23.71 0.72 -19.81
N ARG A 331 22.91 0.42 -20.83
CA ARG A 331 21.53 0.84 -20.92
C ARG A 331 20.64 -0.37 -21.15
N ILE A 332 19.55 -0.47 -20.39
CA ILE A 332 18.59 -1.57 -20.45
C ILE A 332 17.19 -0.98 -20.54
N GLY A 333 16.37 -1.48 -21.46
CA GLY A 333 14.97 -1.10 -21.60
C GLY A 333 14.05 -2.32 -21.54
N PHE A 334 13.02 -2.28 -20.70
CA PHE A 334 12.08 -3.41 -20.52
C PHE A 334 10.65 -2.95 -20.24
N TYR A 335 9.69 -3.76 -20.67
CA TYR A 335 8.30 -3.64 -20.25
C TYR A 335 8.03 -4.56 -19.06
N HIS A 336 7.17 -4.15 -18.14
CA HIS A 336 6.65 -5.03 -17.10
C HIS A 336 5.26 -4.60 -16.66
N ARG A 337 4.51 -5.55 -16.08
CA ARG A 337 3.23 -5.28 -15.43
C ARG A 337 3.50 -4.78 -14.01
N LEU A 338 2.78 -3.75 -13.59
CA LEU A 338 2.82 -3.21 -12.25
C LEU A 338 1.93 -4.00 -11.30
N GLU A 339 2.39 -4.14 -10.07
CA GLU A 339 1.64 -4.85 -9.04
C GLU A 339 0.39 -4.08 -8.65
N PRO A 340 -0.75 -4.76 -8.44
CA PRO A 340 -1.91 -4.14 -7.82
C PRO A 340 -1.58 -3.60 -6.42
N SER A 341 -2.04 -2.39 -6.10
CA SER A 341 -1.93 -1.81 -4.75
C SER A 341 -3.19 -1.01 -4.43
N ALA A 342 -3.88 -1.32 -3.32
CA ALA A 342 -5.00 -0.55 -2.74
C ALA A 342 -5.86 0.22 -3.77
N GLY A 343 -6.53 -0.49 -4.68
CA GLY A 343 -7.41 0.11 -5.70
C GLY A 343 -6.72 0.55 -7.01
N GLY A 344 -5.40 0.78 -7.01
CA GLY A 344 -4.59 1.11 -8.17
C GLY A 344 -3.40 0.16 -8.40
N TYR A 345 -2.19 0.70 -8.54
CA TYR A 345 -0.97 -0.06 -8.85
C TYR A 345 0.30 0.58 -8.28
N ARG A 346 1.35 -0.23 -8.17
CA ARG A 346 2.64 0.16 -7.60
C ARG A 346 3.76 -0.04 -8.61
N TYR A 347 4.57 1.00 -8.78
CA TYR A 347 5.88 0.94 -9.43
C TYR A 347 6.95 0.80 -8.34
N ALA A 348 7.79 -0.22 -8.43
CA ALA A 348 8.91 -0.42 -7.53
C ALA A 348 10.18 -0.69 -8.34
N TYR A 349 11.22 0.10 -8.10
CA TYR A 349 12.53 -0.11 -8.69
C TYR A 349 13.49 -0.64 -7.63
N PRO A 350 14.02 -1.87 -7.79
CA PRO A 350 14.89 -2.52 -6.80
C PRO A 350 16.28 -1.89 -6.80
N MET A 351 16.53 -1.03 -5.82
CA MET A 351 17.84 -0.40 -5.63
C MET A 351 18.68 -1.16 -4.61
N GLY A 352 18.04 -1.89 -3.69
CA GLY A 352 18.70 -2.53 -2.57
C GLY A 352 19.48 -1.56 -1.67
N ILE A 353 20.23 -2.12 -0.71
CA ILE A 353 21.14 -1.33 0.13
C ILE A 353 22.49 -1.19 -0.56
N ALA A 354 22.97 0.04 -0.71
CA ALA A 354 24.29 0.45 -1.18
C ALA A 354 25.41 -0.01 -0.24
N GLN A 355 26.51 -0.52 -0.79
CA GLN A 355 27.78 -0.72 -0.08
C GLN A 355 28.69 0.50 -0.26
N ASP A 356 28.54 1.17 -1.41
CA ASP A 356 29.25 2.38 -1.82
C ASP A 356 28.24 3.39 -2.39
N PRO A 357 28.53 4.71 -2.31
CA PRO A 357 27.65 5.73 -2.86
C PRO A 357 27.62 5.68 -4.39
N ILE A 358 26.53 6.21 -4.95
CA ILE A 358 26.38 6.47 -6.37
C ILE A 358 26.51 7.97 -6.59
N ASP A 359 27.52 8.44 -7.34
CA ASP A 359 27.81 9.87 -7.44
C ASP A 359 26.60 10.67 -7.93
N HIS A 360 25.82 10.11 -8.88
CA HIS A 360 24.61 10.76 -9.40
C HIS A 360 23.47 9.75 -9.59
N VAL A 361 22.34 10.00 -8.93
CA VAL A 361 21.10 9.22 -9.09
C VAL A 361 19.99 10.10 -9.64
N GLY A 362 19.32 9.62 -10.70
CA GLY A 362 18.19 10.31 -11.32
C GLY A 362 17.00 9.38 -11.56
N PHE A 363 15.84 9.73 -11.05
CA PHE A 363 14.56 9.10 -11.39
C PHE A 363 13.65 10.09 -12.12
N SER A 364 13.05 9.64 -13.21
CA SER A 364 12.05 10.40 -13.97
C SER A 364 10.94 9.47 -14.44
N LEU A 365 9.87 9.39 -13.67
CA LEU A 365 8.72 8.52 -13.94
C LEU A 365 7.53 9.36 -14.39
N LYS A 366 6.92 9.03 -15.52
CA LYS A 366 5.73 9.69 -16.06
C LYS A 366 4.55 8.74 -15.99
N PHE A 367 3.53 9.10 -15.22
CA PHE A 367 2.27 8.35 -15.11
C PHE A 367 1.20 9.03 -15.96
N TYR A 368 0.94 8.47 -17.15
CA TYR A 368 0.01 9.03 -18.12
C TYR A 368 -1.45 8.77 -17.73
N ASP A 369 -2.30 9.76 -17.98
CA ASP A 369 -3.72 9.77 -17.64
C ASP A 369 -4.00 9.57 -16.13
N VAL A 370 -3.03 9.92 -15.29
CA VAL A 370 -3.09 9.84 -13.83
C VAL A 370 -2.99 11.25 -13.24
N PRO A 371 -3.97 11.70 -12.44
CA PRO A 371 -3.88 13.00 -11.80
C PRO A 371 -2.83 12.96 -10.69
N ALA A 372 -2.07 14.05 -10.53
CA ALA A 372 -0.92 14.07 -9.61
C ALA A 372 -1.32 13.83 -8.14
N ASP A 373 -2.51 14.23 -7.72
CA ASP A 373 -3.04 13.98 -6.37
C ASP A 373 -3.27 12.49 -6.05
N SER A 374 -3.41 11.64 -7.06
CA SER A 374 -3.53 10.18 -6.89
C SER A 374 -2.20 9.44 -6.75
N VAL A 375 -1.07 10.15 -6.89
CA VAL A 375 0.28 9.57 -6.84
C VAL A 375 0.92 9.83 -5.48
N GLN A 376 1.31 8.75 -4.81
CA GLN A 376 2.07 8.76 -3.57
C GLN A 376 3.47 8.22 -3.85
N VAL A 377 4.50 8.86 -3.30
CA VAL A 377 5.88 8.37 -3.38
C VAL A 377 6.30 8.02 -1.97
N SER A 378 6.93 6.86 -1.82
CA SER A 378 7.36 6.31 -0.54
C SER A 378 8.85 5.97 -0.59
N GLY A 379 9.49 5.91 0.58
CA GLY A 379 10.91 5.59 0.71
C GLY A 379 11.81 6.81 0.52
N TYR A 380 11.81 7.42 -0.67
CA TYR A 380 12.66 8.57 -0.98
C TYR A 380 11.86 9.82 -1.35
N GLU A 381 12.34 10.98 -0.91
CA GLU A 381 11.75 12.26 -1.28
C GLU A 381 11.91 12.54 -2.78
N ALA A 382 10.77 12.66 -3.47
CA ALA A 382 10.72 13.00 -4.88
C ALA A 382 9.70 14.12 -5.15
N GLU A 383 10.08 15.00 -6.08
CA GLU A 383 9.22 16.03 -6.61
C GLU A 383 8.10 15.39 -7.44
N LEU A 384 6.87 15.89 -7.26
CA LEU A 384 5.68 15.43 -7.99
C LEU A 384 5.01 16.65 -8.63
N LYS A 385 4.93 16.67 -9.96
CA LYS A 385 4.29 17.74 -10.74
C LYS A 385 3.25 17.17 -11.70
N ALA A 386 2.15 17.88 -11.89
CA ALA A 386 1.25 17.62 -13.01
C ALA A 386 1.83 18.25 -14.28
N SER A 387 1.77 17.55 -15.41
CA SER A 387 2.02 18.17 -16.71
C SER A 387 0.87 19.10 -17.08
N ALA A 388 1.17 20.33 -17.47
CA ALA A 388 0.15 21.35 -17.78
C ALA A 388 0.31 21.90 -19.21
N GLU A 389 0.78 21.09 -20.16
CA GLU A 389 0.97 21.55 -21.54
C GLU A 389 -0.28 21.31 -22.40
N PRO A 390 -0.89 22.37 -22.98
CA PRO A 390 -2.04 22.22 -23.86
C PRO A 390 -1.68 21.39 -25.10
N GLY A 391 -2.35 20.26 -25.29
CA GLY A 391 -2.19 19.39 -26.46
C GLY A 391 -1.27 18.17 -26.24
N GLU A 392 -0.61 18.05 -25.09
CA GLU A 392 0.08 16.81 -24.68
C GLU A 392 -0.82 15.95 -23.77
N PRO A 393 -0.63 14.61 -23.74
CA PRO A 393 -1.31 13.76 -22.78
C PRO A 393 -1.00 14.21 -21.35
N ALA A 394 -2.03 14.30 -20.49
CA ALA A 394 -1.81 14.66 -19.09
C ALA A 394 -1.05 13.53 -18.37
N TYR A 395 -0.01 13.87 -17.62
CA TYR A 395 0.72 12.93 -16.77
C TYR A 395 1.12 13.54 -15.43
N ALA A 396 1.22 12.68 -14.43
CA ALA A 396 1.92 12.98 -13.19
C ALA A 396 3.41 12.64 -13.36
N HIS A 397 4.30 13.60 -13.08
CA HIS A 397 5.74 13.46 -13.22
C HIS A 397 6.39 13.37 -11.85
N VAL A 398 6.93 12.19 -11.52
CA VAL A 398 7.76 11.99 -10.33
C VAL A 398 9.23 12.14 -10.73
N ARG A 399 9.95 13.03 -10.03
CA ARG A 399 11.37 13.30 -10.26
C ARG A 399 12.18 13.24 -8.97
N MET A 400 13.29 12.50 -9.01
CA MET A 400 14.31 12.55 -7.98
C MET A 400 15.67 12.78 -8.66
N ALA A 401 16.50 13.64 -8.07
CA ALA A 401 17.90 13.81 -8.45
C ALA A 401 18.71 13.99 -7.17
N ARG A 402 19.78 13.21 -7.00
CA ARG A 402 20.67 13.25 -5.83
C ARG A 402 22.11 13.03 -6.27
N GLU A 403 23.03 13.57 -5.49
CA GLU A 403 24.48 13.36 -5.61
C GLU A 403 24.99 12.59 -4.39
N ASP A 404 26.11 11.88 -4.53
CA ASP A 404 26.75 11.08 -3.47
C ASP A 404 25.76 10.19 -2.70
N PHE A 405 24.89 9.50 -3.45
CA PHE A 405 23.68 8.92 -2.93
C PHE A 405 23.90 7.49 -2.40
N TRP A 406 23.49 7.26 -1.17
CA TRP A 406 23.46 5.94 -0.54
C TRP A 406 22.05 5.35 -0.66
N SER A 407 21.91 4.23 -1.38
CA SER A 407 20.64 3.51 -1.40
C SER A 407 20.43 2.73 -0.10
N GLU A 408 19.27 2.86 0.50
CA GLU A 408 18.91 2.17 1.75
C GLU A 408 17.80 1.14 1.55
N GLY A 409 17.25 1.06 0.33
CA GLY A 409 16.09 0.26 -0.06
C GLY A 409 15.50 0.74 -1.39
N ASP A 410 14.31 0.26 -1.75
CA ASP A 410 13.75 0.42 -3.10
C ASP A 410 13.08 1.78 -3.35
N PHE A 411 13.08 2.25 -4.60
CA PHE A 411 12.33 3.45 -4.99
C PHE A 411 10.91 3.08 -5.39
N VAL A 412 9.92 3.53 -4.60
CA VAL A 412 8.53 3.09 -4.73
C VAL A 412 7.59 4.28 -5.00
N VAL A 413 6.75 4.11 -6.02
CA VAL A 413 5.65 5.02 -6.32
C VAL A 413 4.35 4.23 -6.39
N GLU A 414 3.38 4.67 -5.61
CA GLU A 414 2.04 4.10 -5.56
C GLU A 414 1.05 5.03 -6.24
N VAL A 415 0.20 4.47 -7.09
CA VAL A 415 -0.95 5.16 -7.65
C VAL A 415 -2.19 4.60 -6.97
N GLN A 416 -2.85 5.40 -6.16
CA GLN A 416 -4.14 5.04 -5.59
C GLN A 416 -5.24 5.47 -6.56
N HIS A 417 -5.97 4.52 -7.15
CA HIS A 417 -7.25 4.91 -7.73
C HIS A 417 -8.21 5.12 -6.57
N ALA A 418 -9.10 6.12 -6.63
CA ALA A 418 -10.26 6.09 -5.75
C ALA A 418 -10.92 4.71 -5.87
N GLU A 419 -11.58 4.28 -4.80
CA GLU A 419 -12.47 3.13 -4.78
C GLU A 419 -13.67 3.26 -5.74
N ARG A 420 -13.55 4.03 -6.84
CA ARG A 420 -14.33 3.88 -8.05
C ARG A 420 -13.92 2.58 -8.75
N SER A 421 -14.41 1.47 -8.20
CA SER A 421 -14.67 0.29 -9.01
C SER A 421 -15.86 0.58 -9.92
N GLU A 422 -15.62 1.28 -11.02
CA GLU A 422 -16.40 0.92 -12.20
C GLU A 422 -16.11 -0.56 -12.45
N ALA A 423 -17.16 -1.39 -12.43
CA ALA A 423 -17.05 -2.83 -12.61
C ALA A 423 -16.34 -3.22 -13.93
N LEU A 424 -16.24 -2.25 -14.85
CA LEU A 424 -15.58 -2.36 -16.14
C LEU A 424 -14.78 -1.07 -16.40
N SER A 425 -13.50 -1.20 -16.74
CA SER A 425 -12.68 -0.11 -17.27
C SER A 425 -11.96 -0.62 -18.52
N ALA A 426 -11.90 0.18 -19.58
CA ALA A 426 -11.20 -0.16 -20.82
C ALA A 426 -10.16 0.92 -21.11
N GLN A 427 -8.93 0.51 -21.42
CA GLN A 427 -7.87 1.38 -21.90
C GLN A 427 -7.42 0.88 -23.27
N ILE A 428 -7.39 1.77 -24.26
CA ILE A 428 -6.89 1.46 -25.59
C ILE A 428 -5.44 1.96 -25.66
N PHE A 429 -4.53 1.06 -26.00
CA PHE A 429 -3.12 1.34 -26.21
C PHE A 429 -2.86 1.41 -27.71
N VAL A 430 -2.74 2.62 -28.21
CA VAL A 430 -2.17 2.84 -29.54
C VAL A 430 -0.70 3.16 -29.30
N GLU A 431 0.23 2.30 -29.71
CA GLU A 431 1.64 2.67 -29.77
C GLU A 431 1.88 3.30 -31.16
N PRO A 432 1.96 4.63 -31.30
CA PRO A 432 2.20 5.21 -32.61
C PRO A 432 3.71 5.23 -32.83
N ARG A 433 4.25 4.24 -33.55
CA ARG A 433 5.58 4.40 -34.17
C ARG A 433 5.47 4.66 -35.66
N ARG A 434 4.39 4.22 -36.32
CA ARG A 434 4.07 4.49 -37.74
C ARG A 434 2.56 4.65 -37.98
N PRO A 435 2.13 5.27 -39.09
CA PRO A 435 0.71 5.50 -39.41
C PRO A 435 -0.14 4.23 -39.55
N ASP A 436 0.50 3.06 -39.70
CA ASP A 436 -0.14 1.78 -40.03
C ASP A 436 0.05 0.70 -38.93
N ASP A 437 0.47 1.08 -37.71
CA ASP A 437 0.68 0.10 -36.62
C ASP A 437 -0.65 -0.36 -35.99
N ASP A 438 -0.70 -1.62 -35.56
CA ASP A 438 -1.86 -2.24 -34.92
C ASP A 438 -2.21 -1.54 -33.58
N ALA A 439 -3.50 -1.30 -33.35
CA ALA A 439 -4.00 -0.80 -32.07
C ALA A 439 -4.26 -1.96 -31.10
N TYR A 440 -3.71 -1.86 -29.89
CA TYR A 440 -3.94 -2.82 -28.82
C TYR A 440 -4.98 -2.28 -27.83
N MET A 441 -5.74 -3.16 -27.17
CA MET A 441 -6.71 -2.77 -26.15
C MET A 441 -6.53 -3.63 -24.90
N LEU A 442 -6.46 -2.98 -23.74
CA LEU A 442 -6.55 -3.60 -22.43
C LEU A 442 -7.96 -3.38 -21.86
N LEU A 443 -8.73 -4.45 -21.74
CA LEU A 443 -9.99 -4.43 -21.02
C LEU A 443 -9.77 -4.95 -19.60
N ARG A 444 -10.07 -4.14 -18.59
CA ARG A 444 -9.99 -4.49 -17.18
C ARG A 444 -11.38 -4.57 -16.56
N VAL A 445 -11.82 -5.79 -16.26
CA VAL A 445 -13.08 -6.07 -15.56
C VAL A 445 -12.79 -6.29 -14.08
N ARG A 446 -13.46 -5.56 -13.19
CA ARG A 446 -13.40 -5.75 -11.74
C ARG A 446 -14.80 -6.05 -11.21
N PRO A 447 -15.27 -7.30 -11.29
CA PRO A 447 -16.59 -7.63 -10.74
C PRO A 447 -16.55 -7.44 -9.21
N PRO A 448 -17.60 -6.84 -8.59
CA PRO A 448 -17.75 -6.92 -7.15
C PRO A 448 -17.96 -8.38 -6.78
N LEU A 449 -16.93 -9.02 -6.25
CA LEU A 449 -17.05 -10.38 -5.75
C LEU A 449 -17.68 -10.33 -4.36
N PRO A 450 -18.72 -11.14 -4.06
CA PRO A 450 -19.18 -11.29 -2.70
C PRO A 450 -18.01 -11.78 -1.85
N LEU A 451 -17.80 -11.16 -0.68
CA LEU A 451 -16.84 -11.63 0.32
C LEU A 451 -17.13 -13.11 0.56
N SER A 452 -16.18 -13.98 0.22
CA SER A 452 -16.35 -15.41 0.39
C SER A 452 -16.54 -15.70 1.87
N VAL A 453 -17.63 -16.38 2.21
CA VAL A 453 -17.84 -16.94 3.54
C VAL A 453 -16.85 -18.08 3.73
N ALA A 454 -15.80 -17.90 4.54
CA ALA A 454 -14.94 -19.01 4.95
C ALA A 454 -14.25 -18.79 6.32
N ASN A 455 -14.78 -19.55 7.29
CA ASN A 455 -14.18 -20.18 8.48
C ASN A 455 -13.56 -19.33 9.62
N ASP A 456 -13.53 -19.98 10.79
CA ASP A 456 -13.29 -19.47 12.15
C ASP A 456 -12.23 -18.35 12.24
N PRO A 457 -12.40 -17.39 13.17
CA PRO A 457 -11.44 -16.31 13.36
C PRO A 457 -10.09 -16.87 13.79
N ASP A 458 -9.08 -16.70 12.93
CA ASP A 458 -7.68 -16.94 13.28
C ASP A 458 -7.26 -16.17 14.54
N ASP A 459 -6.46 -16.81 15.38
CA ASP A 459 -5.69 -16.12 16.40
C ASP A 459 -4.63 -15.25 15.72
N VAL A 460 -4.44 -14.02 16.17
CA VAL A 460 -3.54 -13.05 15.53
C VAL A 460 -2.30 -12.80 16.37
N LEU A 461 -1.12 -13.05 15.81
CA LEU A 461 0.16 -12.65 16.42
C LEU A 461 0.71 -11.42 15.69
N LEU A 462 0.79 -10.29 16.38
CA LEU A 462 1.44 -9.08 15.86
C LEU A 462 2.94 -9.15 16.18
N VAL A 463 3.80 -8.92 15.20
CA VAL A 463 5.26 -8.97 15.39
C VAL A 463 5.84 -7.66 14.90
N PHE A 464 6.53 -6.95 15.78
CA PHE A 464 7.09 -5.63 15.51
C PHE A 464 8.61 -5.71 15.37
N ASP A 465 9.13 -5.12 14.30
CA ASP A 465 10.56 -4.86 14.14
C ASP A 465 10.96 -3.63 14.95
N SER A 466 11.47 -3.86 16.14
CA SER A 466 11.95 -2.82 17.06
C SER A 466 13.46 -2.61 16.97
N SER A 467 14.11 -3.02 15.87
CA SER A 467 15.54 -2.81 15.69
C SER A 467 15.90 -1.32 15.54
N TYR A 468 17.17 -0.95 15.80
CA TYR A 468 17.64 0.42 15.55
C TYR A 468 17.50 0.89 14.09
N ARG A 469 17.34 -0.05 13.15
CA ARG A 469 17.14 0.26 11.74
C ARG A 469 15.78 0.91 11.47
N SER A 470 14.76 0.52 12.22
CA SER A 470 13.43 1.13 12.12
C SER A 470 13.51 2.64 12.38
N GLY A 471 14.30 3.06 13.36
CA GLY A 471 14.32 4.47 13.79
C GLY A 471 12.99 4.88 14.44
N GLU A 472 12.97 6.06 15.09
CA GLU A 472 11.84 6.43 15.96
C GLU A 472 10.58 6.77 15.15
N ALA A 473 10.77 7.40 14.00
CA ALA A 473 9.67 7.75 13.10
C ALA A 473 8.94 6.52 12.57
N LEU A 474 9.67 5.46 12.20
CA LEU A 474 9.04 4.23 11.73
C LEU A 474 8.40 3.46 12.88
N LEU A 475 9.03 3.44 14.06
CA LEU A 475 8.44 2.82 15.23
C LEU A 475 7.12 3.51 15.61
N ASP A 476 7.03 4.84 15.52
CA ASP A 476 5.78 5.58 15.67
C ASP A 476 4.71 5.18 14.65
N VAL A 477 5.10 4.94 13.40
CA VAL A 477 4.17 4.42 12.37
C VAL A 477 3.72 3.01 12.73
N GLN A 478 4.61 2.14 13.19
CA GLN A 478 4.28 0.79 13.65
C GLN A 478 3.29 0.81 14.82
N ARG A 479 3.52 1.65 15.85
CA ARG A 479 2.60 1.84 16.98
C ARG A 479 1.20 2.31 16.51
N ARG A 480 1.15 3.28 15.59
CA ARG A 480 -0.10 3.77 14.99
C ARG A 480 -0.84 2.69 14.21
N LEU A 481 -0.11 1.92 13.39
CA LEU A 481 -0.66 0.81 12.63
C LEU A 481 -1.18 -0.29 13.56
N ALA A 482 -0.45 -0.64 14.62
CA ALA A 482 -0.89 -1.58 15.64
C ALA A 482 -2.23 -1.17 16.26
N ARG A 483 -2.34 0.10 16.69
CA ARG A 483 -3.58 0.63 17.26
C ARG A 483 -4.73 0.58 16.26
N ALA A 484 -4.49 0.96 15.01
CA ALA A 484 -5.49 0.88 13.95
C ALA A 484 -5.94 -0.56 13.71
N MET A 485 -5.00 -1.52 13.68
CA MET A 485 -5.32 -2.94 13.53
C MET A 485 -6.13 -3.47 14.72
N LEU A 486 -5.75 -3.16 15.96
CA LEU A 486 -6.51 -3.57 17.15
C LEU A 486 -7.90 -2.95 17.20
N ASP A 487 -8.06 -1.70 16.75
CA ASP A 487 -9.38 -1.06 16.65
C ASP A 487 -10.25 -1.67 15.54
N GLU A 488 -9.63 -2.17 14.45
CA GLU A 488 -10.32 -2.87 13.35
C GLU A 488 -10.61 -4.34 13.65
N MET A 489 -9.93 -4.97 14.62
CA MET A 489 -10.12 -6.38 14.95
C MET A 489 -11.47 -6.64 15.63
N GLU A 490 -12.16 -7.65 15.13
CA GLU A 490 -13.46 -8.09 15.62
C GLU A 490 -13.33 -9.10 16.78
N ALA A 491 -14.14 -8.92 17.83
CA ALA A 491 -14.25 -9.89 18.92
C ALA A 491 -15.09 -11.09 18.44
N PRO A 492 -14.52 -12.30 18.35
CA PRO A 492 -13.80 -12.93 19.46
C PRO A 492 -12.32 -13.27 19.21
N ARG A 493 -11.63 -12.60 18.27
CA ARG A 493 -10.21 -12.91 17.97
C ARG A 493 -9.31 -12.75 19.18
N ARG A 494 -8.49 -13.77 19.48
CA ARG A 494 -7.36 -13.61 20.40
C ARG A 494 -6.23 -12.92 19.67
N VAL A 495 -5.51 -12.07 20.39
CA VAL A 495 -4.34 -11.37 19.90
C VAL A 495 -3.19 -11.53 20.88
N ALA A 496 -1.98 -11.72 20.38
CA ALA A 496 -0.74 -11.59 21.12
C ALA A 496 0.20 -10.69 20.31
N ALA A 497 1.24 -10.15 20.96
CA ALA A 497 2.23 -9.34 20.26
C ALA A 497 3.66 -9.62 20.73
N LEU A 498 4.62 -9.47 19.81
CA LEU A 498 6.06 -9.58 20.05
C LEU A 498 6.77 -8.30 19.61
N SER A 499 7.75 -7.86 20.39
CA SER A 499 8.76 -6.88 19.97
C SER A 499 10.06 -7.62 19.67
N CYS A 500 10.58 -7.47 18.46
CA CYS A 500 11.72 -8.26 17.99
C CYS A 500 12.83 -7.37 17.43
N ALA A 501 14.07 -7.68 17.84
CA ALA A 501 15.29 -7.20 17.23
C ALA A 501 16.34 -8.33 17.17
N GLU A 502 17.35 -8.32 18.03
CA GLU A 502 18.29 -9.45 18.15
C GLU A 502 17.64 -10.66 18.82
N THR A 503 16.73 -10.37 19.75
CA THR A 503 15.87 -11.29 20.47
C THR A 503 14.43 -10.77 20.44
N CYS A 504 13.47 -11.63 20.74
CA CYS A 504 12.06 -11.24 20.84
C CYS A 504 11.57 -11.25 22.29
N GLU A 505 10.73 -10.28 22.61
CA GLU A 505 10.03 -10.18 23.89
C GLU A 505 8.52 -10.18 23.66
N VAL A 506 7.78 -10.83 24.56
CA VAL A 506 6.31 -10.81 24.53
C VAL A 506 5.82 -9.48 25.08
N LEU A 507 4.92 -8.82 24.36
CA LEU A 507 4.27 -7.59 24.81
C LEU A 507 3.03 -7.94 25.65
N GLY A 508 2.89 -7.26 26.79
CA GLY A 508 1.82 -7.52 27.74
C GLY A 508 1.94 -8.90 28.40
N GLU A 509 0.81 -9.59 28.58
CA GLU A 509 0.73 -10.87 29.29
C GLU A 509 0.54 -12.08 28.34
N GLY A 510 0.81 -11.91 27.04
CA GLY A 510 0.64 -12.95 26.02
C GLY A 510 -0.72 -12.88 25.32
N TRP A 511 -1.36 -14.03 25.08
CA TRP A 511 -2.63 -14.12 24.36
C TRP A 511 -3.78 -13.46 25.13
N THR A 512 -4.33 -12.38 24.58
CA THR A 512 -5.44 -11.60 25.14
C THR A 512 -6.46 -11.21 24.03
N THR A 513 -7.24 -10.16 24.23
CA THR A 513 -8.21 -9.60 23.27
C THR A 513 -7.78 -8.22 22.78
N ALA A 514 -8.26 -7.78 21.62
CA ALA A 514 -7.92 -6.46 21.06
C ALA A 514 -8.38 -5.26 21.91
N ALA A 515 -9.25 -5.50 22.90
CA ALA A 515 -9.72 -4.50 23.86
C ALA A 515 -8.87 -4.41 25.14
N ASP A 516 -7.87 -5.29 25.31
CA ASP A 516 -7.01 -5.33 26.47
C ASP A 516 -6.16 -4.05 26.60
N GLY A 517 -6.24 -3.41 27.76
CA GLY A 517 -5.50 -2.17 28.04
C GLY A 517 -4.00 -2.40 28.22
N ALA A 518 -3.58 -3.50 28.84
CA ALA A 518 -2.17 -3.80 29.08
C ALA A 518 -1.42 -4.07 27.78
N LEU A 519 -2.05 -4.72 26.80
CA LEU A 519 -1.48 -4.85 25.45
C LEU A 519 -1.32 -3.49 24.77
N ARG A 520 -2.32 -2.61 24.87
CA ARG A 520 -2.27 -1.26 24.28
C ARG A 520 -1.15 -0.42 24.92
N ASP A 521 -1.05 -0.45 26.25
CA ASP A 521 0.00 0.26 26.99
C ASP A 521 1.40 -0.27 26.61
N ALA A 522 1.55 -1.60 26.48
CA ALA A 522 2.81 -2.21 26.05
C ALA A 522 3.20 -1.83 24.62
N LEU A 523 2.24 -1.71 23.70
CA LEU A 523 2.47 -1.23 22.33
C LEU A 523 2.91 0.23 22.32
N ASP A 524 2.30 1.08 23.16
CA ASP A 524 2.67 2.49 23.26
C ASP A 524 4.08 2.67 23.87
N ALA A 525 4.50 1.75 24.73
CA ALA A 525 5.82 1.73 25.38
C ALA A 525 6.91 0.97 24.59
N LEU A 526 6.64 0.53 23.34
CA LEU A 526 7.65 -0.10 22.49
C LEU A 526 8.90 0.79 22.40
N GLU A 527 10.10 0.23 22.50
CA GLU A 527 11.35 0.99 22.34
C GLU A 527 12.26 0.31 21.32
N GLN A 528 13.12 1.09 20.67
CA GLN A 528 14.13 0.53 19.78
C GLN A 528 15.25 -0.15 20.57
N GLY A 529 15.76 -1.26 20.03
CA GLY A 529 16.95 -1.90 20.57
C GLY A 529 17.54 -2.92 19.62
N GLY A 530 18.83 -3.18 19.73
CA GLY A 530 19.52 -4.25 19.00
C GLY A 530 19.56 -4.12 17.48
N ALA A 531 20.26 -5.06 16.85
CA ALA A 531 20.25 -5.28 15.42
C ALA A 531 19.06 -6.15 14.97
N GLN A 532 18.65 -6.08 13.70
CA GLN A 532 17.57 -6.91 13.19
C GLN A 532 18.04 -8.34 12.89
N ASN A 533 17.33 -9.34 13.44
CA ASN A 533 17.56 -10.77 13.24
C ASN A 533 16.26 -11.48 12.85
N THR A 534 16.02 -11.57 11.53
CA THR A 534 14.80 -12.18 10.98
C THR A 534 14.67 -13.67 11.31
N LEU A 535 15.78 -14.42 11.39
CA LEU A 535 15.73 -15.84 11.75
C LEU A 535 15.21 -16.05 13.17
N GLU A 536 15.73 -15.28 14.12
CA GLU A 536 15.28 -15.35 15.52
C GLU A 536 13.83 -14.90 15.67
N THR A 537 13.44 -13.85 14.95
CA THR A 537 12.05 -13.38 14.90
C THR A 537 11.09 -14.48 14.47
N LEU A 538 11.39 -15.19 13.38
CA LEU A 538 10.52 -16.26 12.88
C LEU A 538 10.56 -17.51 13.76
N ARG A 539 11.66 -17.77 14.48
CA ARG A 539 11.73 -18.82 15.49
C ARG A 539 10.85 -18.50 16.70
N ALA A 540 10.88 -17.27 17.20
CA ALA A 540 10.00 -16.84 18.29
C ALA A 540 8.52 -16.97 17.92
N VAL A 541 8.15 -16.65 16.66
CA VAL A 541 6.80 -16.91 16.12
C VAL A 541 6.42 -18.39 16.22
N LEU A 542 7.32 -19.29 15.81
CA LEU A 542 7.10 -20.73 15.89
C LEU A 542 7.02 -21.23 17.34
N GLU A 543 7.78 -20.64 18.27
CA GLU A 543 7.69 -20.97 19.69
C GLU A 543 6.33 -20.59 20.27
N VAL A 544 5.83 -19.40 19.96
CA VAL A 544 4.46 -18.97 20.34
C VAL A 544 3.41 -19.93 19.74
N ALA A 545 3.57 -20.30 18.47
CA ALA A 545 2.67 -21.25 17.80
C ALA A 545 2.65 -22.63 18.48
N ARG A 546 3.83 -23.16 18.85
CA ARG A 546 3.99 -24.46 19.54
C ARG A 546 3.39 -24.42 20.94
N ALA A 547 3.66 -23.36 21.70
CA ALA A 547 3.09 -23.18 23.05
C ALA A 547 1.56 -23.18 22.99
N ARG A 548 0.99 -22.47 22.00
CA ARG A 548 -0.46 -22.42 21.74
C ARG A 548 -1.04 -23.80 21.38
N ALA A 549 -0.39 -24.55 20.48
CA ALA A 549 -0.83 -25.88 20.08
C ALA A 549 -0.81 -26.90 21.25
N GLY A 550 0.09 -26.70 22.22
CA GLY A 550 0.19 -27.50 23.44
C GLY A 550 -0.98 -27.36 24.42
N GLU A 551 -1.85 -26.35 24.27
CA GLU A 551 -2.99 -26.07 25.17
C GLU A 551 -4.15 -27.09 25.05
N GLY A 552 -4.03 -28.13 24.20
CA GLY A 552 -4.95 -29.27 24.16
C GLY A 552 -6.34 -28.98 23.57
N ARG A 553 -6.53 -27.84 22.91
CA ARG A 553 -7.74 -27.46 22.16
C ARG A 553 -7.51 -27.59 20.66
N ALA A 554 -8.58 -27.84 19.90
CA ALA A 554 -8.56 -27.63 18.45
C ALA A 554 -8.15 -26.18 18.20
N THR A 555 -6.95 -25.98 17.67
CA THR A 555 -6.34 -24.66 17.56
C THR A 555 -6.71 -24.12 16.18
N PRO A 556 -7.43 -22.99 16.08
CA PRO A 556 -7.71 -22.37 14.78
C PRO A 556 -6.38 -22.02 14.09
N PRO A 557 -6.33 -21.81 12.77
CA PRO A 557 -5.13 -21.32 12.11
C PRO A 557 -4.63 -20.03 12.80
N MET A 558 -3.31 -19.83 12.79
CA MET A 558 -2.71 -18.64 13.40
C MET A 558 -2.24 -17.71 12.29
N SER A 559 -2.76 -16.49 12.26
CA SER A 559 -2.28 -15.44 11.37
C SER A 559 -1.23 -14.61 12.08
N VAL A 560 -0.06 -14.46 11.48
CA VAL A 560 1.04 -13.62 11.97
C VAL A 560 1.10 -12.38 11.11
N VAL A 561 1.05 -11.20 11.71
CA VAL A 561 1.30 -9.94 11.01
C VAL A 561 2.65 -9.41 11.46
N TYR A 562 3.64 -9.58 10.60
CA TYR A 562 5.01 -9.15 10.83
C TYR A 562 5.26 -7.82 10.15
N ILE A 563 5.48 -6.79 10.96
CA ILE A 563 5.71 -5.41 10.52
C ILE A 563 7.21 -5.17 10.52
N THR A 564 7.81 -5.12 9.32
CA THR A 564 9.26 -5.04 9.15
C THR A 564 9.62 -4.47 7.78
N ASP A 565 10.78 -3.85 7.66
CA ASP A 565 11.38 -3.48 6.39
C ASP A 565 12.06 -4.69 5.67
N ALA A 566 12.08 -5.86 6.31
CA ALA A 566 12.69 -7.12 5.90
C ALA A 566 14.19 -7.04 5.58
N HIS A 567 14.90 -6.09 6.19
CA HIS A 567 16.34 -6.13 6.27
C HIS A 567 16.77 -7.00 7.44
N THR A 568 17.83 -7.79 7.24
CA THR A 568 18.46 -8.57 8.30
C THR A 568 19.91 -8.13 8.40
N SER A 569 20.36 -7.88 9.63
CA SER A 569 21.71 -7.36 9.92
C SER A 569 22.56 -8.31 10.76
N VAL A 570 21.91 -9.26 11.45
CA VAL A 570 22.57 -10.29 12.26
C VAL A 570 21.94 -11.65 11.93
N GLY A 571 22.76 -12.70 11.98
CA GLY A 571 22.37 -14.04 11.54
C GLY A 571 22.50 -14.20 10.02
N PRO A 572 21.79 -15.17 9.40
CA PRO A 572 21.78 -15.30 7.95
C PRO A 572 21.26 -14.01 7.31
N LEU A 573 22.09 -13.38 6.47
CA LEU A 573 21.74 -12.12 5.82
C LEU A 573 20.83 -12.32 4.60
N GLU A 574 20.64 -13.57 4.17
CA GLU A 574 19.82 -13.94 3.04
C GLU A 574 18.53 -14.58 3.49
N VAL A 575 17.42 -13.90 3.22
CA VAL A 575 16.07 -14.37 3.58
C VAL A 575 15.72 -15.70 2.93
N ALA A 576 16.28 -16.02 1.76
CA ALA A 576 16.11 -17.32 1.11
C ALA A 576 16.57 -18.49 2.00
N ILE A 577 17.73 -18.35 2.65
CA ILE A 577 18.26 -19.36 3.57
C ILE A 577 17.32 -19.53 4.78
N ILE A 578 16.81 -18.41 5.30
CA ILE A 578 15.90 -18.40 6.45
C ILE A 578 14.58 -19.11 6.12
N VAL A 579 13.96 -18.80 4.99
CA VAL A 579 12.66 -19.40 4.62
C VAL A 579 12.80 -20.87 4.28
N ASP A 580 13.90 -21.29 3.62
CA ASP A 580 14.15 -22.71 3.31
C ASP A 580 14.29 -23.54 4.58
N GLU A 581 14.88 -22.97 5.64
CA GLU A 581 15.00 -23.61 6.96
C GLU A 581 13.64 -23.75 7.66
N LEU A 582 12.81 -22.69 7.66
CA LEU A 582 11.63 -22.61 8.53
C LEU A 582 10.30 -23.00 7.87
N ALA A 583 10.22 -23.04 6.54
CA ALA A 583 8.96 -23.34 5.83
C ALA A 583 8.27 -24.65 6.26
N PRO A 584 8.98 -25.77 6.52
CA PRO A 584 8.33 -27.00 6.98
C PRO A 584 7.60 -26.84 8.32
N ASP A 585 8.18 -26.08 9.25
CA ASP A 585 7.61 -25.86 10.58
C ASP A 585 6.37 -24.95 10.53
N PHE A 586 6.42 -23.88 9.71
CA PHE A 586 5.27 -22.99 9.49
C PHE A 586 4.07 -23.77 8.92
N SER A 587 4.31 -24.61 7.91
CA SER A 587 3.26 -25.43 7.30
C SER A 587 2.72 -26.47 8.28
N ALA A 588 3.58 -27.13 9.07
CA ALA A 588 3.16 -28.12 10.05
C ALA A 588 2.26 -27.56 11.17
N LEU A 589 2.47 -26.29 11.54
CA LEU A 589 1.73 -25.61 12.61
C LEU A 589 0.53 -24.79 12.11
N GLY A 590 0.26 -24.76 10.80
CA GLY A 590 -0.84 -23.98 10.21
C GLY A 590 -0.70 -22.47 10.47
N VAL A 591 0.54 -21.97 10.40
CA VAL A 591 0.86 -20.56 10.63
C VAL A 591 0.88 -19.83 9.30
N ARG A 592 0.10 -18.74 9.18
CA ARG A 592 0.05 -17.87 8.02
C ARG A 592 0.78 -16.56 8.28
N LEU A 593 1.94 -16.39 7.68
CA LEU A 593 2.70 -15.14 7.76
C LEU A 593 2.19 -14.10 6.74
N HIS A 594 1.79 -12.94 7.25
CA HIS A 594 1.56 -11.69 6.52
C HIS A 594 2.69 -10.72 6.86
N VAL A 595 3.30 -10.13 5.84
CA VAL A 595 4.37 -9.14 6.03
C VAL A 595 3.84 -7.76 5.65
N VAL A 596 4.01 -6.78 6.53
CA VAL A 596 3.56 -5.41 6.34
C VAL A 596 4.77 -4.49 6.37
N ASP A 597 4.86 -3.62 5.36
CA ASP A 597 5.87 -2.58 5.33
C ASP A 597 5.38 -1.36 6.10
N PRO A 598 6.03 -0.97 7.21
CA PRO A 598 5.71 0.27 7.91
C PRO A 598 6.15 1.53 7.13
N GLY A 599 6.87 1.38 6.02
CA GLY A 599 7.37 2.47 5.18
C GLY A 599 8.88 2.62 5.28
N GLY A 600 9.42 3.65 4.63
CA GLY A 600 10.87 3.87 4.52
C GLY A 600 11.50 3.01 3.43
N ALA A 601 12.81 2.79 3.55
CA ALA A 601 13.59 2.07 2.56
C ALA A 601 13.55 0.55 2.86
N ALA A 602 12.51 -0.13 2.40
CA ALA A 602 12.30 -1.56 2.65
C ALA A 602 12.89 -2.46 1.56
N ASN A 603 13.21 -3.72 1.93
CA ASN A 603 13.57 -4.79 1.01
C ASN A 603 12.32 -5.55 0.55
N ARG A 604 11.73 -5.12 -0.57
CA ARG A 604 10.44 -5.65 -1.01
C ARG A 604 10.51 -7.09 -1.48
N ASP A 605 11.62 -7.50 -2.08
CA ASP A 605 11.80 -8.89 -2.52
C ASP A 605 11.90 -9.85 -1.33
N ALA A 606 12.57 -9.45 -0.26
CA ALA A 606 12.59 -10.21 0.99
C ALA A 606 11.19 -10.32 1.63
N GLN A 607 10.44 -9.22 1.72
CA GLN A 607 9.05 -9.24 2.22
C GLN A 607 8.17 -10.19 1.40
N ARG A 608 8.27 -10.14 0.07
CA ARG A 608 7.54 -11.04 -0.84
C ARG A 608 7.92 -12.49 -0.61
N LEU A 609 9.21 -12.80 -0.48
CA LEU A 609 9.70 -14.16 -0.27
C LEU A 609 9.18 -14.74 1.05
N LEU A 610 9.24 -13.96 2.14
CA LEU A 610 8.65 -14.31 3.44
C LEU A 610 7.15 -14.60 3.33
N ALA A 611 6.38 -13.66 2.80
CA ALA A 611 4.93 -13.78 2.69
C ALA A 611 4.50 -14.94 1.78
N ARG A 612 5.21 -15.21 0.67
CA ARG A 612 4.84 -16.29 -0.27
C ARG A 612 5.19 -17.68 0.23
N THR A 613 6.33 -17.80 0.91
CA THR A 613 6.83 -19.11 1.37
C THR A 613 6.22 -19.50 2.71
N LEU A 614 6.12 -18.55 3.64
CA LEU A 614 5.63 -18.77 5.01
C LEU A 614 4.17 -18.34 5.22
N GLY A 615 3.55 -17.65 4.24
CA GLY A 615 2.11 -17.34 4.26
C GLY A 615 1.22 -18.48 3.75
N ARG A 616 1.80 -19.64 3.42
CA ARG A 616 1.06 -20.85 3.04
C ARG A 616 0.68 -21.62 4.30
N GLY A 617 -0.47 -21.26 4.87
CA GLY A 617 -1.13 -22.06 5.91
C GLY A 617 -1.75 -23.33 5.37
#